data_AF-A0A382XPU3-F1
#
_entry.id   AF-A0A382XPU3-F1
#
_cell.length_a   1.000
_cell.length_b   1.000
_cell.length_c   1.000
_cell.angle_alpha   90.00
_cell.angle_beta   90.00
_cell.angle_gamma   90.00
#
_symmetry.space_group_name_H-M   'P 1'
#
loop_
_entity.id
_entity.type
_entity.pdbx_description
1 polymer ?
#
loop_
_entity_poly.entity_id
_entity_poly.type
_entity_poly.pdbx_seq_one_letter_code
_entity_poly.pdbx_strand_id
1 'polypeptide(L)'
;MNKIIPDLNPKNLFKAIFTLYMLVGMHFNMEHVGGYGLYLPFNIIGWMFVSLLIGLGFWQIGKSGKISFSQFHCLCWIGFGLMCLPLLYPNNEYADFAVMRLLGLSGGLLLYLSFQQYQFTRKECYWFLYVILGSVLIQIFLSVSGPLLSTVNFLGITLDSPFGALAQKNIIATFFATGTVISLFLLLNDQSA
;
A
#
# COMPACT_ATOMS: atom_id res chain seq x y z
N MET A 1 -2.44 -9.59 39.30
CA MET A 1 -1.60 -10.07 38.19
C MET A 1 -1.35 -8.88 37.27
N ASN A 2 -0.21 -8.19 37.42
CA ASN A 2 0.12 -7.05 36.56
C ASN A 2 0.29 -7.54 35.12
N LYS A 3 -0.50 -7.03 34.19
CA LYS A 3 -0.24 -7.24 32.75
C LYS A 3 1.07 -6.52 32.43
N ILE A 4 2.13 -7.31 32.24
CA ILE A 4 3.48 -6.84 31.82
C ILE A 4 3.45 -6.31 30.37
N ILE A 5 2.39 -6.60 29.61
CA ILE A 5 2.18 -6.13 28.26
C ILE A 5 1.09 -5.04 28.29
N PRO A 6 1.39 -3.79 27.89
CA PRO A 6 0.34 -2.78 27.74
C PRO A 6 -0.73 -3.33 26.79
N ASP A 7 -2.02 -3.10 27.09
CA ASP A 7 -3.11 -3.56 26.23
C ASP A 7 -2.95 -2.92 24.84
N LEU A 8 -2.35 -3.68 23.91
CA LEU A 8 -2.00 -3.22 22.59
C LEU A 8 -3.30 -3.00 21.81
N ASN A 9 -3.60 -1.75 21.48
CA ASN A 9 -4.78 -1.44 20.69
C ASN A 9 -4.48 -1.77 19.20
N PRO A 10 -5.08 -2.84 18.63
CA PRO A 10 -4.75 -3.29 17.27
C PRO A 10 -5.06 -2.22 16.22
N LYS A 11 -6.03 -1.33 16.49
CA LYS A 11 -6.38 -0.21 15.62
C LYS A 11 -5.26 0.83 15.54
N ASN A 12 -4.66 1.17 16.68
CA ASN A 12 -3.55 2.13 16.73
C ASN A 12 -2.29 1.52 16.10
N LEU A 13 -2.05 0.23 16.33
CA LEU A 13 -0.96 -0.48 15.68
C LEU A 13 -1.11 -0.49 14.16
N PHE A 14 -2.33 -0.76 13.66
CA PHE A 14 -2.62 -0.72 12.22
C PHE A 14 -2.29 0.65 11.62
N LYS A 15 -2.73 1.74 12.28
CA LYS A 15 -2.39 3.12 11.88
C LYS A 15 -0.88 3.35 11.88
N ALA A 16 -0.17 2.91 12.92
CA ALA A 16 1.28 3.10 13.04
C ALA A 16 2.05 2.36 11.93
N ILE A 17 1.71 1.10 11.65
CA ILE A 17 2.34 0.31 10.58
C ILE A 17 2.06 0.92 9.21
N PHE A 18 0.82 1.36 8.98
CA PHE A 18 0.45 2.06 7.74
C PHE A 18 1.27 3.34 7.56
N THR A 19 1.39 4.17 8.59
CA THR A 19 2.20 5.41 8.52
C THR A 19 3.67 5.12 8.30
N LEU A 20 4.23 4.14 9.00
CA LEU A 20 5.63 3.75 8.83
C LEU A 20 5.89 3.28 7.38
N TYR A 21 4.97 2.52 6.81
CA TYR A 21 5.06 2.13 5.41
C TYR A 21 5.01 3.35 4.48
N MET A 22 3.97 4.19 4.61
CA MET A 22 3.74 5.31 3.69
C MET A 22 4.81 6.41 3.77
N LEU A 23 5.35 6.70 4.96
CA LEU A 23 6.30 7.81 5.15
C LEU A 23 7.76 7.38 5.11
N VAL A 24 8.04 6.08 5.25
CA VAL A 24 9.42 5.56 5.27
C VAL A 24 9.57 4.38 4.33
N GLY A 25 8.82 3.30 4.56
CA GLY A 25 9.02 2.02 3.86
C GLY A 25 8.94 2.14 2.33
N MET A 26 7.94 2.85 1.80
CA MET A 26 7.77 2.97 0.35
C MET A 26 8.80 3.85 -0.35
N HIS A 27 9.58 4.64 0.38
CA HIS A 27 10.61 5.51 -0.21
C HIS A 27 11.98 4.84 -0.26
N PHE A 28 12.12 3.66 0.34
CA PHE A 28 13.36 2.91 0.33
C PHE A 28 13.61 2.30 -1.05
N ASN A 29 14.76 2.64 -1.65
CA ASN A 29 15.24 2.04 -2.89
C ASN A 29 16.56 1.30 -2.63
N MET A 30 16.70 0.13 -3.22
CA MET A 30 17.91 -0.68 -3.21
C MET A 30 18.22 -1.10 -4.64
N GLU A 31 19.50 -1.05 -5.00
CA GLU A 31 19.99 -1.54 -6.29
C GLU A 31 19.57 -3.00 -6.53
N HIS A 32 19.15 -3.28 -7.75
CA HIS A 32 18.68 -4.60 -8.13
C HIS A 32 18.97 -4.90 -9.60
N VAL A 33 19.16 -6.18 -9.92
CA VAL A 33 19.45 -6.66 -11.28
C VAL A 33 18.23 -6.65 -12.22
N GLY A 34 17.09 -6.13 -11.76
CA GLY A 34 15.82 -6.13 -12.49
C GLY A 34 15.00 -7.40 -12.23
N GLY A 35 13.85 -7.53 -12.89
CA GLY A 35 12.91 -8.64 -12.69
C GLY A 35 11.47 -8.16 -12.50
N TYR A 36 10.63 -9.02 -11.95
CA TYR A 36 9.21 -8.73 -11.70
C TYR A 36 8.76 -9.31 -10.35
N GLY A 37 7.61 -8.85 -9.85
CA GLY A 37 7.06 -9.35 -8.59
C GLY A 37 8.01 -9.15 -7.40
N LEU A 38 8.21 -10.20 -6.60
CA LEU A 38 9.04 -10.17 -5.40
C LEU A 38 10.56 -10.15 -5.67
N TYR A 39 11.00 -10.27 -6.92
CA TYR A 39 12.42 -10.06 -7.25
C TYR A 39 12.87 -8.60 -7.08
N LEU A 40 11.90 -7.67 -7.00
CA LEU A 40 12.17 -6.24 -6.83
C LEU A 40 12.14 -5.89 -5.33
N PRO A 41 13.24 -5.38 -4.74
CA PRO A 41 13.34 -5.11 -3.30
C PRO A 41 12.23 -4.21 -2.74
N PHE A 42 11.81 -3.19 -3.49
CA PHE A 42 10.71 -2.30 -3.08
C PHE A 42 9.37 -3.04 -2.98
N ASN A 43 9.12 -4.04 -3.82
CA ASN A 43 7.93 -4.89 -3.71
C ASN A 43 8.00 -5.79 -2.47
N ILE A 44 9.18 -6.33 -2.14
CA ILE A 44 9.37 -7.11 -0.90
C ILE A 44 9.00 -6.25 0.30
N ILE A 45 9.52 -5.02 0.39
CA ILE A 45 9.19 -4.09 1.47
C ILE A 45 7.70 -3.79 1.49
N GLY A 46 7.09 -3.48 0.34
CA GLY A 46 5.64 -3.31 0.23
C GLY A 46 4.86 -4.49 0.81
N TRP A 47 5.18 -5.71 0.36
CA TRP A 47 4.48 -6.91 0.81
C TRP A 47 4.76 -7.29 2.27
N MET A 48 5.92 -6.94 2.84
CA MET A 48 6.15 -7.08 4.29
C MET A 48 5.15 -6.23 5.09
N PHE A 49 4.98 -4.95 4.73
CA PHE A 49 4.03 -4.09 5.43
C PHE A 49 2.57 -4.48 5.14
N VAL A 50 2.23 -4.80 3.89
CA VAL A 50 0.88 -5.22 3.51
C VAL A 50 0.47 -6.51 4.23
N SER A 51 1.36 -7.50 4.33
CA SER A 51 1.07 -8.75 5.05
C SER A 51 0.87 -8.52 6.56
N LEU A 52 1.63 -7.60 7.18
CA LEU A 52 1.39 -7.20 8.57
C LEU A 52 0.02 -6.57 8.75
N LEU A 53 -0.38 -5.64 7.87
CA LEU A 53 -1.70 -5.01 7.92
C LEU A 53 -2.83 -6.04 7.73
N ILE A 54 -2.65 -7.00 6.82
CA ILE A 54 -3.60 -8.11 6.63
C ILE A 54 -3.70 -8.96 7.89
N GLY A 55 -2.57 -9.33 8.48
CA GLY A 55 -2.51 -10.10 9.73
C GLY A 55 -3.21 -9.39 10.89
N LEU A 56 -3.07 -8.07 11.00
CA LEU A 56 -3.80 -7.26 11.97
C LEU A 56 -5.32 -7.28 11.72
N GLY A 57 -5.75 -7.18 10.46
CA GLY A 57 -7.16 -7.34 10.09
C GLY A 57 -7.74 -8.69 10.55
N PHE A 58 -7.00 -9.78 10.30
CA PHE A 58 -7.39 -11.11 10.77
C PHE A 58 -7.38 -11.24 12.30
N TRP A 59 -6.43 -10.61 12.98
CA TRP A 59 -6.44 -10.55 14.44
C TRP A 59 -7.70 -9.83 14.96
N GLN A 60 -8.09 -8.72 14.33
CA GLN A 60 -9.30 -8.01 14.69
C GLN A 60 -10.57 -8.85 14.46
N ILE A 61 -10.62 -9.64 13.38
CA ILE A 61 -11.70 -10.62 13.15
C ILE A 61 -11.74 -11.66 14.26
N GLY A 62 -10.60 -12.25 14.61
CA GLY A 62 -10.51 -13.24 15.69
C GLY A 62 -10.93 -12.68 17.05
N LYS A 63 -10.61 -11.41 17.32
CA LYS A 63 -10.99 -10.73 18.56
C LYS A 63 -12.46 -10.34 18.61
N SER A 64 -13.04 -9.87 17.51
CA SER A 64 -14.42 -9.38 17.47
C SER A 64 -15.45 -10.50 17.26
N GLY A 65 -15.01 -11.63 16.67
CA GLY A 65 -15.87 -12.72 16.22
C GLY A 65 -16.79 -12.32 15.05
N LYS A 66 -16.56 -11.16 14.45
CA LYS A 66 -17.40 -10.58 13.39
C LYS A 66 -16.54 -10.14 12.22
N ILE A 67 -17.03 -10.36 11.01
CA ILE A 67 -16.40 -9.87 9.80
C ILE A 67 -17.26 -8.73 9.26
N SER A 68 -16.67 -7.54 9.15
CA SER A 68 -17.33 -6.40 8.51
C SER A 68 -17.07 -6.45 7.01
N PHE A 69 -18.15 -6.52 6.22
CA PHE A 69 -18.11 -6.53 4.75
C PHE A 69 -18.98 -5.41 4.20
N SER A 70 -18.50 -4.68 3.20
CA SER A 70 -19.33 -3.74 2.43
C SER A 70 -19.93 -4.42 1.19
N GLN A 71 -21.08 -3.90 0.71
CA GLN A 71 -21.67 -4.35 -0.56
C GLN A 71 -20.68 -4.22 -1.73
N PHE A 72 -19.91 -3.12 -1.74
CA PHE A 72 -18.85 -2.91 -2.72
C PHE A 72 -17.77 -4.00 -2.66
N HIS A 73 -17.35 -4.41 -1.46
CA HIS A 73 -16.36 -5.47 -1.29
C HIS A 73 -16.87 -6.83 -1.84
N CYS A 74 -18.16 -7.13 -1.67
CA CYS A 74 -18.78 -8.31 -2.27
C CYS A 74 -18.72 -8.27 -3.80
N LEU A 75 -19.06 -7.13 -4.40
CA LEU A 75 -18.95 -6.93 -5.85
C LEU A 75 -17.51 -7.07 -6.35
N CYS A 76 -16.52 -6.61 -5.59
CA CYS A 76 -15.11 -6.81 -5.93
C CYS A 76 -14.72 -8.29 -5.98
N TRP A 77 -15.24 -9.14 -5.08
CA TRP A 77 -15.01 -10.59 -5.14
C TRP A 77 -15.67 -11.25 -6.34
N ILE A 78 -16.87 -10.81 -6.73
CA ILE A 78 -17.52 -11.27 -7.96
C ILE A 78 -16.66 -10.88 -9.17
N GLY A 79 -16.20 -9.62 -9.24
CA GLY A 79 -15.29 -9.15 -10.28
C GLY A 79 -13.98 -9.93 -10.33
N PHE A 80 -13.40 -10.24 -9.17
CA PHE A 80 -12.21 -11.10 -9.07
C PHE A 80 -12.48 -12.50 -9.64
N GLY A 81 -13.61 -13.12 -9.28
CA GLY A 81 -14.01 -14.41 -9.84
C GLY A 81 -14.15 -14.37 -11.37
N LEU A 82 -14.74 -13.31 -11.91
CA LEU A 82 -14.83 -13.09 -13.37
C LEU A 82 -13.45 -12.90 -14.02
N MET A 83 -12.49 -12.27 -13.34
CA MET A 83 -11.12 -12.15 -13.83
C MET A 83 -10.34 -13.47 -13.78
N CYS A 84 -10.73 -14.41 -12.92
CA CYS A 84 -10.15 -15.76 -12.85
C CYS A 84 -10.73 -16.72 -13.90
N LEU A 85 -11.89 -16.44 -14.49
CA LEU A 85 -12.57 -17.31 -15.47
C LEU A 85 -11.66 -17.75 -16.64
N PRO A 86 -10.88 -16.86 -17.28
CA PRO A 86 -9.98 -17.24 -18.37
C PRO A 86 -8.91 -18.27 -17.97
N LEU A 87 -8.59 -18.41 -16.67
CA LEU A 87 -7.66 -19.43 -16.20
C LEU A 87 -8.18 -20.86 -16.38
N LEU A 88 -9.50 -21.03 -16.48
CA LEU A 88 -10.13 -22.34 -16.64
C LEU A 88 -10.18 -22.80 -18.11
N TYR A 89 -9.77 -21.95 -19.05
CA TYR A 89 -9.84 -22.28 -20.47
C TYR A 89 -8.74 -23.27 -20.87
N PRO A 90 -9.07 -24.31 -21.66
CA PRO A 90 -8.12 -25.37 -22.01
C PRO A 90 -6.93 -24.88 -22.86
N ASN A 91 -7.07 -23.76 -23.58
CA ASN A 91 -6.02 -23.16 -24.42
C ASN A 91 -5.33 -21.97 -23.76
N ASN A 92 -4.97 -22.07 -22.47
CA ASN A 92 -4.36 -20.98 -21.73
C ASN A 92 -2.85 -21.19 -21.50
N GLU A 93 -2.08 -21.21 -22.60
CA GLU A 93 -0.62 -21.41 -22.58
C GLU A 93 0.14 -20.30 -21.83
N TYR A 94 -0.50 -19.16 -21.60
CA TYR A 94 0.11 -17.95 -21.02
C TYR A 94 -0.46 -17.59 -19.65
N ALA A 95 -1.15 -18.52 -18.99
CA ALA A 95 -1.77 -18.33 -17.66
C ALA A 95 -0.77 -17.79 -16.62
N ASP A 96 0.48 -18.26 -16.68
CA ASP A 96 1.52 -17.94 -15.70
C ASP A 96 1.83 -16.44 -15.62
N PHE A 97 1.68 -15.70 -16.73
CA PHE A 97 1.86 -14.25 -16.72
C PHE A 97 0.76 -13.50 -15.95
N ALA A 98 -0.42 -14.10 -15.78
CA ALA A 98 -1.51 -13.50 -15.03
C ALA A 98 -1.41 -13.74 -13.52
N VAL A 99 -0.73 -14.80 -13.09
CA VAL A 99 -0.69 -15.25 -11.69
C VAL A 99 -0.23 -14.15 -10.75
N MET A 100 0.88 -13.47 -11.05
CA MET A 100 1.41 -12.41 -10.18
C MET A 100 0.44 -11.22 -10.04
N ARG A 101 -0.31 -10.91 -11.10
CA ARG A 101 -1.31 -9.82 -11.08
C ARG A 101 -2.54 -10.22 -10.28
N LEU A 102 -3.00 -11.47 -10.41
CA LEU A 102 -4.12 -12.01 -9.64
C LEU A 102 -3.77 -12.15 -8.16
N LEU A 103 -2.54 -12.57 -7.83
CA LEU A 103 -2.04 -12.56 -6.46
C LEU A 103 -2.00 -11.13 -5.90
N GLY A 104 -1.47 -10.17 -6.66
CA GLY A 104 -1.49 -8.77 -6.27
C GLY A 104 -2.89 -8.22 -6.03
N LEU A 105 -3.84 -8.53 -6.92
CA LEU A 105 -5.24 -8.15 -6.77
C LEU A 105 -5.88 -8.78 -5.53
N SER A 106 -5.66 -10.09 -5.32
CA SER A 106 -6.18 -10.80 -4.15
C SER A 106 -5.62 -10.23 -2.84
N GLY A 107 -4.32 -9.89 -2.79
CA GLY A 107 -3.71 -9.19 -1.66
C GLY A 107 -4.29 -7.79 -1.44
N GLY A 108 -4.59 -7.05 -2.51
CA GLY A 108 -5.31 -5.78 -2.43
C GLY A 108 -6.71 -5.92 -1.84
N LEU A 109 -7.46 -6.97 -2.22
CA LEU A 109 -8.77 -7.27 -1.63
C LEU A 109 -8.64 -7.64 -0.15
N LEU A 110 -7.68 -8.47 0.23
CA LEU A 110 -7.43 -8.82 1.63
C LEU A 110 -7.02 -7.60 2.47
N LEU A 111 -6.18 -6.72 1.91
CA LEU A 111 -5.82 -5.46 2.55
C LEU A 111 -7.06 -4.57 2.74
N TYR A 112 -7.90 -4.45 1.71
CA TYR A 112 -9.15 -3.69 1.80
C TYR A 112 -10.11 -4.28 2.84
N LEU A 113 -10.23 -5.61 2.91
CA LEU A 113 -11.00 -6.29 3.96
C LEU A 113 -10.46 -5.92 5.34
N SER A 114 -9.15 -5.88 5.51
CA SER A 114 -8.48 -5.58 6.78
C SER A 114 -8.77 -4.16 7.27
N PHE A 115 -8.81 -3.18 6.36
CA PHE A 115 -9.25 -1.82 6.68
C PHE A 115 -10.70 -1.78 7.20
N GLN A 116 -11.60 -2.58 6.63
CA GLN A 116 -13.01 -2.61 7.04
C GLN A 116 -13.21 -3.13 8.47
N GLN A 117 -12.32 -3.98 8.98
CA GLN A 117 -12.48 -4.62 10.30
C GLN A 117 -12.41 -3.63 11.47
N TYR A 118 -11.78 -2.48 11.26
CA TYR A 118 -11.57 -1.47 12.31
C TYR A 118 -12.61 -0.34 12.35
N GLN A 119 -13.54 -0.31 11.38
CA GLN A 119 -14.62 0.67 11.28
C GLN A 119 -14.15 2.10 11.62
N PHE A 120 -13.17 2.58 10.86
CA PHE A 120 -12.57 3.89 11.09
C PHE A 120 -13.62 5.00 10.99
N THR A 121 -13.53 5.95 11.92
CA THR A 121 -14.36 7.15 11.91
C THR A 121 -13.95 8.07 10.76
N ARG A 122 -14.83 9.01 10.37
CA ARG A 122 -14.52 9.98 9.30
C ARG A 122 -13.21 10.75 9.54
N LYS A 123 -12.96 11.15 10.80
CA LYS A 123 -11.71 11.83 11.20
C LYS A 123 -10.48 10.94 10.99
N GLU A 124 -10.59 9.66 11.29
CA GLU A 124 -9.49 8.71 11.08
C GLU A 124 -9.26 8.41 9.60
N CYS A 125 -10.33 8.37 8.79
CA CYS A 125 -10.22 8.27 7.34
C CYS A 125 -9.47 9.49 6.77
N TYR A 126 -9.80 10.71 7.20
CA TYR A 126 -9.06 11.92 6.80
C TYR A 126 -7.59 11.85 7.23
N TRP A 127 -7.32 11.36 8.44
CA TRP A 127 -5.96 11.14 8.89
C TRP A 127 -5.16 10.20 7.96
N PHE A 128 -5.76 9.09 7.50
CA PHE A 128 -5.10 8.22 6.50
C PHE A 128 -4.81 8.96 5.20
N LEU A 129 -5.76 9.78 4.74
CA LEU A 129 -5.57 10.60 3.53
C LEU A 129 -4.43 11.62 3.69
N TYR A 130 -4.30 12.27 4.86
CA TYR A 130 -3.16 13.14 5.16
C TYR A 130 -1.83 12.39 5.18
N VAL A 131 -1.79 11.17 5.72
CA VAL A 131 -0.59 10.32 5.68
C VAL A 131 -0.20 10.00 4.24
N ILE A 132 -1.19 9.68 3.38
CA ILE A 132 -0.95 9.47 1.94
C ILE A 132 -0.42 10.74 1.27
N LEU A 133 -0.99 11.90 1.57
CA LEU A 133 -0.48 13.18 1.06
C LEU A 133 0.95 13.47 1.50
N GLY A 134 1.27 13.21 2.77
CA GLY A 134 2.63 13.35 3.30
C GLY A 134 3.63 12.49 2.51
N SER A 135 3.25 11.25 2.20
CA SER A 135 4.03 10.37 1.34
C SER A 135 4.21 10.92 -0.08
N VAL A 136 3.15 11.45 -0.69
CA VAL A 136 3.22 12.11 -2.01
C VAL A 136 4.22 13.28 -1.98
N LEU A 137 4.17 14.12 -0.94
CA LEU A 137 5.11 15.24 -0.78
C LEU A 137 6.55 14.77 -0.64
N ILE A 138 6.82 13.74 0.16
CA ILE A 138 8.16 13.14 0.28
C ILE A 138 8.62 12.64 -1.09
N GLN A 139 7.75 11.94 -1.83
CA GLN A 139 8.10 11.42 -3.14
C GLN A 139 8.39 12.54 -4.15
N ILE A 140 7.63 13.63 -4.15
CA ILE A 140 7.90 14.82 -4.99
C ILE A 140 9.27 15.40 -4.64
N PHE A 141 9.56 15.59 -3.35
CA PHE A 141 10.83 16.12 -2.89
C PHE A 141 12.00 15.25 -3.35
N LEU A 142 11.92 13.93 -3.13
CA LEU A 142 12.92 12.97 -3.57
C LEU A 142 13.11 12.97 -5.09
N SER A 143 12.02 13.08 -5.85
CA SER A 143 12.07 13.07 -7.32
C SER A 143 12.72 14.34 -7.88
N VAL A 144 12.50 15.49 -7.24
CA VAL A 144 13.14 16.77 -7.60
C VAL A 144 14.60 16.80 -7.14
N SER A 145 14.91 16.28 -5.95
CA SER A 145 16.28 16.30 -5.41
C SER A 145 17.20 15.24 -6.02
N GLY A 146 16.65 14.13 -6.53
CA GLY A 146 17.42 12.99 -7.06
C GLY A 146 18.44 13.39 -8.13
N PRO A 147 18.04 14.09 -9.21
CA PRO A 147 18.97 14.59 -10.23
C PRO A 147 20.03 15.58 -9.72
N LEU A 148 19.79 16.24 -8.58
CA LEU A 148 20.72 17.20 -7.97
C LEU A 148 21.75 16.49 -7.07
N LEU A 149 21.33 15.40 -6.40
CA LEU A 149 22.15 14.62 -5.45
C LEU A 149 22.96 13.49 -6.10
N SER A 150 22.66 13.09 -7.34
CA SER A 150 23.41 12.05 -8.08
C SER A 150 24.91 12.38 -8.28
N THR A 151 25.35 13.58 -7.88
CA THR A 151 26.75 14.02 -7.92
C THR A 151 27.55 13.64 -6.64
N VAL A 152 26.90 13.17 -5.55
CA VAL A 152 27.59 12.93 -4.26
C VAL A 152 27.40 11.50 -3.78
N ASN A 153 28.29 10.61 -4.23
CA ASN A 153 28.36 9.21 -3.81
C ASN A 153 29.16 9.05 -2.50
N PHE A 154 28.59 9.39 -1.35
CA PHE A 154 29.29 9.28 -0.06
C PHE A 154 29.13 7.90 0.62
N LEU A 155 28.19 7.05 0.17
CA LEU A 155 27.81 5.83 0.89
C LEU A 155 27.62 4.59 0.00
N GLY A 156 27.95 4.66 -1.30
CA GLY A 156 27.70 3.55 -2.23
C GLY A 156 26.20 3.30 -2.51
N ILE A 157 25.35 4.27 -2.16
CA ILE A 157 23.93 4.29 -2.53
C ILE A 157 23.87 5.16 -3.79
N THR A 158 23.80 4.53 -4.97
CA THR A 158 23.53 5.28 -6.19
C THR A 158 22.07 5.75 -6.16
N LEU A 159 21.87 7.06 -6.11
CA LEU A 159 20.56 7.71 -6.27
C LEU A 159 20.23 7.82 -7.77
N ASP A 160 20.38 6.72 -8.52
CA ASP A 160 20.48 6.77 -9.98
C ASP A 160 19.13 6.78 -10.71
N SER A 161 18.01 6.70 -9.99
CA SER A 161 16.70 6.88 -10.61
C SER A 161 15.97 8.10 -10.04
N PRO A 162 15.60 9.09 -10.88
CA PRO A 162 14.74 10.20 -10.47
C PRO A 162 13.35 9.74 -10.01
N PHE A 163 13.04 8.45 -10.15
CA PHE A 163 11.76 7.84 -9.79
C PHE A 163 11.81 7.03 -8.48
N GLY A 164 12.98 6.90 -7.83
CA GLY A 164 13.13 6.21 -6.55
C GLY A 164 12.53 4.80 -6.55
N ALA A 165 11.87 4.41 -5.46
CA ALA A 165 11.22 3.10 -5.31
C ALA A 165 10.03 2.88 -6.29
N LEU A 166 9.49 3.94 -6.89
CA LEU A 166 8.41 3.89 -7.88
C LEU A 166 8.99 3.96 -9.29
N ALA A 167 9.83 2.99 -9.63
CA ALA A 167 10.68 3.01 -10.83
C ALA A 167 9.93 3.18 -12.17
N GLN A 168 8.62 2.89 -12.23
CA GLN A 168 7.82 3.04 -13.45
C GLN A 168 7.10 4.41 -13.51
N LYS A 169 7.22 5.09 -14.66
CA LYS A 169 6.63 6.42 -14.90
C LYS A 169 5.11 6.47 -14.76
N ASN A 170 4.41 5.40 -15.11
CA ASN A 170 2.96 5.29 -14.91
C ASN A 170 2.58 5.22 -13.42
N ILE A 171 3.39 4.53 -12.60
CA ILE A 171 3.15 4.41 -11.15
C ILE A 171 3.31 5.77 -10.49
N ILE A 172 4.41 6.50 -10.76
CA ILE A 172 4.61 7.82 -10.15
C ILE A 172 3.56 8.83 -10.60
N ALA A 173 3.16 8.81 -11.88
CA ALA A 173 2.14 9.72 -12.41
C ALA A 173 0.77 9.47 -11.78
N THR A 174 0.36 8.20 -11.66
CA THR A 174 -0.91 7.84 -11.01
C THR A 174 -0.88 8.13 -9.51
N PHE A 175 0.26 7.95 -8.85
CA PHE A 175 0.43 8.31 -7.44
C PHE A 175 0.28 9.83 -7.21
N PHE A 176 0.92 10.65 -8.05
CA PHE A 176 0.78 12.12 -7.97
C PHE A 176 -0.64 12.58 -8.31
N ALA A 177 -1.25 12.03 -9.36
CA ALA A 177 -2.64 12.35 -9.70
C ALA A 177 -3.60 12.00 -8.53
N THR A 178 -3.39 10.84 -7.89
CA THR A 178 -4.15 10.45 -6.70
C THR A 178 -3.93 11.43 -5.55
N GLY A 179 -2.68 11.84 -5.31
CA GLY A 179 -2.36 12.87 -4.32
C GLY A 179 -3.06 14.21 -4.59
N THR A 180 -3.09 14.67 -5.83
CA THR A 180 -3.82 15.88 -6.23
C THR A 180 -5.32 15.76 -5.96
N VAL A 181 -5.93 14.63 -6.32
CA VAL A 181 -7.35 14.37 -6.04
C VAL A 181 -7.63 14.34 -4.54
N ILE A 182 -6.77 13.69 -3.75
CA ILE A 182 -6.91 13.65 -2.29
C ILE A 182 -6.77 15.05 -1.68
N SER A 183 -5.81 15.85 -2.15
CA SER A 183 -5.64 17.25 -1.70
C SER A 183 -6.90 18.06 -1.94
N LEU A 184 -7.45 18.02 -3.15
CA LEU A 184 -8.69 18.73 -3.48
C LEU A 184 -9.87 18.20 -2.66
N PHE A 185 -9.97 16.87 -2.49
CA PHE A 185 -11.03 16.27 -1.69
C PHE A 185 -10.99 16.73 -0.24
N LEU A 186 -9.81 16.73 0.40
CA LEU A 186 -9.65 17.19 1.78
C LEU A 186 -9.93 18.68 1.91
N LEU A 187 -9.43 19.51 0.98
CA LEU A 187 -9.71 20.95 0.96
C LEU A 187 -11.22 21.26 0.94
N LEU A 188 -12.01 20.46 0.21
CA LEU A 188 -13.44 20.66 0.09
C LEU A 188 -14.26 20.05 1.24
N ASN A 189 -13.76 19.00 1.90
CA ASN A 189 -14.55 18.17 2.81
C ASN A 189 -14.06 18.15 4.26
N ASP A 190 -12.85 18.63 4.53
CA ASP A 190 -12.30 18.74 5.87
C ASP A 190 -12.45 20.18 6.40
N GLN A 191 -13.55 20.41 7.11
CA GLN A 191 -13.84 21.71 7.73
C GLN A 191 -12.94 22.02 8.94
N SER A 192 -12.07 21.08 9.33
CA SER A 192 -11.07 21.27 10.38
C SER A 192 -9.68 21.66 9.86
N ALA A 193 -9.50 21.74 8.53
CA ALA A 193 -8.27 22.13 7.87
C ALA A 193 -8.11 23.65 7.78
#